data_AF-A0A8T2P7R8-F1
#
_entry.id   AF-A0A8T2P7R8-F1
#
_cell.length_a   1.000
_cell.length_b   1.000
_cell.length_c   1.000
_cell.angle_alpha   90.00
_cell.angle_beta   90.00
_cell.angle_gamma   90.00
#
_symmetry.space_group_name_H-M   'P 1'
#
loop_
_entity.id
_entity.type
_entity.pdbx_description
1 polymer ?
#
loop_
_entity_poly.entity_id
_entity_poly.type
_entity_poly.pdbx_seq_one_letter_code
_entity_poly.pdbx_strand_id
1 'polypeptide(L)'
;MEAIEEQKTQEELCQTSEKEDDTPLNSEDTASDSTKEDKNSLSPSDKEVETEFHRLSLGFKCDMFTLEKRLRLEERSRDLAEDNLNREVSNCQSLLQMLLPLCEDDNKSMEIIHRLQKNLEILSQSMARVSSRSEMLGAIHQESRVSKAVEVMIQHVENLRRMYTKEHAELMELRETMMQSERSFGSNTDRDDFRNKKASGSQYYKPSSRRVSIAVIPRNAGGALHFEMPKPSETTETETDKPARRSSW
;
A
#
# COMPACT_ATOMS: atom_id res chain seq x y z
N MET A 1 0.63 50.43 -30.73
CA MET A 1 -0.52 50.50 -29.81
C MET A 1 -1.02 49.06 -29.68
N GLU A 2 -0.42 48.17 -28.89
CA GLU A 2 0.04 48.19 -27.47
C GLU A 2 -1.06 47.80 -26.47
N ALA A 3 -0.62 47.08 -25.41
CA ALA A 3 -1.30 46.35 -24.32
C ALA A 3 -1.67 44.89 -24.68
N ILE A 4 -0.97 43.82 -24.26
CA ILE A 4 -0.26 43.42 -23.02
C ILE A 4 -1.13 43.46 -21.78
N GLU A 5 -1.51 42.29 -21.26
CA GLU A 5 -1.65 42.08 -19.82
C GLU A 5 -1.22 40.64 -19.45
N GLU A 6 -0.31 40.58 -18.49
CA GLU A 6 0.42 39.44 -17.96
C GLU A 6 -0.35 38.75 -16.83
N GLN A 7 -0.23 37.43 -16.68
CA GLN A 7 -0.47 36.75 -15.40
C GLN A 7 0.62 35.71 -15.09
N LYS A 8 1.68 36.26 -14.51
CA LYS A 8 2.42 35.86 -13.30
C LYS A 8 2.39 34.39 -12.81
N THR A 9 3.58 33.82 -12.81
CA THR A 9 4.09 32.63 -12.11
C THR A 9 4.02 32.75 -10.58
N GLN A 10 3.81 31.61 -9.89
CA GLN A 10 4.09 31.46 -8.47
C GLN A 10 4.87 30.15 -8.25
N GLU A 11 6.19 30.30 -8.12
CA GLU A 11 7.09 29.35 -7.47
C GLU A 11 6.95 29.53 -5.96
N GLU A 12 6.93 28.44 -5.18
CA GLU A 12 7.24 28.51 -3.75
C GLU A 12 8.21 27.39 -3.37
N LEU A 13 9.41 27.87 -3.00
CA LEU A 13 10.57 27.17 -2.51
C LEU A 13 10.45 27.08 -0.98
N CYS A 14 10.48 25.89 -0.39
CA CYS A 14 10.76 25.72 1.04
C CYS A 14 12.15 25.11 1.23
N GLN A 15 13.11 25.97 1.57
CA GLN A 15 14.34 25.62 2.28
C GLN A 15 14.24 26.04 3.75
N THR A 16 15.14 25.48 4.56
CA THR A 16 15.49 25.74 5.98
C THR A 16 15.00 24.62 6.92
N SER A 17 15.80 24.04 7.82
CA SER A 17 17.14 24.36 8.33
C SER A 17 17.81 23.13 8.96
N GLU A 18 19.09 22.93 8.68
CA GLU A 18 20.01 22.11 9.47
C GLU A 18 20.39 22.84 10.76
N LYS A 19 20.42 22.14 11.90
CA LYS A 19 21.24 22.49 13.07
C LYS A 19 21.69 21.22 13.80
N GLU A 20 22.98 20.93 13.66
CA GLU A 20 23.77 20.17 14.63
C GLU A 20 24.05 21.06 15.85
N ASP A 21 23.99 20.52 17.06
CA ASP A 21 24.94 20.89 18.12
C ASP A 21 24.95 19.84 19.27
N ASP A 22 26.13 19.70 19.87
CA ASP A 22 26.63 18.60 20.69
C ASP A 22 26.07 18.48 22.13
N THR A 23 26.17 17.26 22.68
CA THR A 23 25.98 16.91 24.12
C THR A 23 27.27 17.22 24.92
N PRO A 24 27.30 17.32 26.29
CA PRO A 24 27.29 16.11 27.15
C PRO A 24 26.84 16.24 28.65
N LEU A 25 26.53 15.06 29.25
CA LEU A 25 26.60 14.65 30.70
C LEU A 25 25.58 15.30 31.68
N ASN A 26 24.85 14.59 32.57
CA ASN A 26 25.27 13.53 33.51
C ASN A 26 24.06 12.97 34.34
N SER A 27 24.33 11.89 35.10
CA SER A 27 23.63 11.30 36.28
C SER A 27 22.74 10.04 36.12
N GLU A 28 23.27 8.94 36.71
CA GLU A 28 22.68 7.66 37.15
C GLU A 28 21.48 7.89 38.11
N ASP A 29 20.59 6.99 38.50
CA ASP A 29 20.55 5.52 38.63
C ASP A 29 19.08 5.15 38.99
N THR A 30 18.51 4.03 38.51
CA THR A 30 17.64 3.12 39.30
C THR A 30 17.10 1.96 38.46
N ALA A 31 17.19 0.77 39.04
CA ALA A 31 16.96 -0.53 38.44
C ALA A 31 15.49 -0.99 38.41
N SER A 32 15.28 -2.02 37.58
CA SER A 32 14.22 -3.04 37.57
C SER A 32 12.82 -2.67 37.07
N ASP A 33 12.53 -3.03 35.83
CA ASP A 33 11.46 -4.02 35.57
C ASP A 33 11.75 -4.78 34.25
N SER A 34 11.46 -6.06 34.29
CA SER A 34 11.73 -7.06 33.27
C SER A 34 10.78 -6.99 32.08
N THR A 35 11.27 -6.55 30.92
CA THR A 35 10.67 -6.89 29.61
C THR A 35 11.77 -7.28 28.63
N LYS A 36 12.26 -8.52 28.74
CA LYS A 36 12.98 -9.20 27.66
C LYS A 36 11.98 -10.09 26.94
N GLU A 37 11.36 -9.54 25.90
CA GLU A 37 10.54 -10.12 24.83
C GLU A 37 9.85 -8.88 24.24
N ASP A 38 10.24 -8.28 23.11
CA ASP A 38 10.36 -8.86 21.79
C ASP A 38 11.44 -8.12 20.96
N LYS A 39 12.54 -8.81 20.64
CA LYS A 39 13.41 -8.43 19.52
C LYS A 39 12.93 -9.04 18.19
N ASN A 40 11.61 -9.15 18.02
CA ASN A 40 10.98 -9.67 16.81
C ASN A 40 10.02 -8.68 16.13
N SER A 41 9.90 -7.44 16.61
CA SER A 41 8.97 -6.44 16.04
C SER A 41 9.55 -5.70 14.82
N LEU A 42 10.23 -6.42 13.91
CA LEU A 42 10.57 -5.88 12.59
C LEU A 42 9.49 -6.16 11.55
N SER A 43 8.51 -7.02 11.88
CA SER A 43 7.35 -7.30 11.03
C SER A 43 6.18 -6.37 11.41
N PRO A 44 5.52 -5.72 10.43
CA PRO A 44 4.33 -4.90 10.68
C PRO A 44 3.22 -5.73 11.32
N SER A 45 2.41 -5.08 12.18
CA SER A 45 1.29 -5.76 12.84
C SER A 45 0.18 -6.13 11.85
N ASP A 46 -0.61 -7.17 12.14
CA ASP A 46 -1.69 -7.60 11.24
C ASP A 46 -2.68 -6.46 10.90
N LYS A 47 -2.93 -5.58 11.88
CA LYS A 47 -3.77 -4.40 11.71
C LYS A 47 -3.13 -3.33 10.82
N GLU A 48 -1.81 -3.15 10.89
CA GLU A 48 -1.07 -2.27 9.98
C GLU A 48 -1.12 -2.82 8.56
N VAL A 49 -0.83 -4.12 8.37
CA VAL A 49 -0.90 -4.79 7.07
C VAL A 49 -2.29 -4.64 6.45
N GLU A 50 -3.36 -4.80 7.24
CA GLU A 50 -4.74 -4.60 6.78
C GLU A 50 -5.01 -3.16 6.31
N THR A 51 -4.55 -2.18 7.10
CA THR A 51 -4.74 -0.76 6.81
C THR A 51 -3.98 -0.36 5.55
N GLU A 52 -2.73 -0.82 5.44
CA GLU A 52 -1.87 -0.62 4.29
C GLU A 52 -2.46 -1.27 3.03
N PHE A 53 -2.97 -2.50 3.14
CA PHE A 53 -3.65 -3.19 2.04
C PHE A 53 -4.86 -2.40 1.51
N HIS A 54 -5.69 -1.87 2.40
CA HIS A 54 -6.84 -1.05 2.00
C HIS A 54 -6.41 0.23 1.28
N ARG A 55 -5.38 0.92 1.82
CA ARG A 55 -4.84 2.13 1.20
C ARG A 55 -4.26 1.85 -0.18
N LEU A 56 -3.47 0.79 -0.30
CA LEU A 56 -2.86 0.36 -1.57
C LEU A 56 -3.91 -0.08 -2.58
N SER A 57 -4.93 -0.83 -2.17
CA SER A 57 -6.02 -1.28 -3.03
C SER A 57 -6.81 -0.11 -3.61
N LEU A 58 -7.11 0.89 -2.79
CA LEU A 58 -7.77 2.11 -3.26
C LEU A 58 -6.86 2.91 -4.20
N GLY A 59 -5.59 3.08 -3.82
CA GLY A 59 -4.58 3.74 -4.67
C GLY A 59 -4.44 3.08 -6.03
N PHE A 60 -4.39 1.74 -6.08
CA PHE A 60 -4.29 0.98 -7.33
C PHE A 60 -5.52 1.16 -8.22
N LYS A 61 -6.74 1.18 -7.65
CA LYS A 61 -7.96 1.46 -8.40
C LYS A 61 -7.94 2.87 -9.01
N CYS A 62 -7.52 3.87 -8.24
CA CYS A 62 -7.36 5.25 -8.73
C CYS A 62 -6.30 5.34 -9.84
N ASP A 63 -5.17 4.65 -9.66
CA ASP A 63 -4.11 4.60 -10.66
C ASP A 63 -4.61 3.95 -11.95
N MET A 64 -5.26 2.79 -11.87
CA MET A 64 -5.83 2.11 -13.03
C MET A 64 -6.82 3.00 -13.81
N PHE A 65 -7.64 3.78 -13.11
CA PHE A 65 -8.61 4.68 -13.74
C PHE A 65 -7.95 5.91 -14.41
N THR A 66 -6.83 6.40 -13.88
CA THR A 66 -6.19 7.64 -14.35
C THR A 66 -4.96 7.42 -15.22
N LEU A 67 -4.42 6.19 -15.25
CA LEU A 67 -3.13 5.86 -15.85
C LEU A 67 -3.07 6.28 -17.32
N GLU A 68 -4.06 5.91 -18.13
CA GLU A 68 -4.09 6.23 -19.56
C GLU A 68 -3.98 7.74 -19.81
N LYS A 69 -4.71 8.54 -19.01
CA LYS A 69 -4.70 10.00 -19.16
C LYS A 69 -3.35 10.58 -18.74
N ARG A 70 -2.77 10.09 -17.64
CA ARG A 70 -1.45 10.53 -17.16
C ARG A 70 -0.36 10.16 -18.15
N LEU A 71 -0.39 8.94 -18.69
CA LEU A 71 0.56 8.47 -19.70
C LEU A 71 0.55 9.36 -20.94
N ARG A 72 -0.63 9.59 -21.54
CA ARG A 72 -0.73 10.45 -22.73
C ARG A 72 -0.28 11.88 -22.50
N LEU A 73 -0.50 12.43 -21.30
CA LEU A 73 -0.03 13.77 -20.96
C LEU A 73 1.50 13.82 -20.88
N GLU A 74 2.11 12.82 -20.24
CA GLU A 74 3.57 12.69 -20.13
C GLU A 74 4.21 12.49 -21.50
N GLU A 75 3.67 11.58 -22.32
CA GLU A 75 4.12 11.32 -23.70
C GLU A 75 4.07 12.59 -24.55
N ARG A 76 2.93 13.30 -24.54
CA ARG A 76 2.81 14.57 -25.27
C ARG A 76 3.81 15.61 -24.78
N SER A 77 4.04 15.70 -23.47
CA SER A 77 5.01 16.64 -22.89
C SER A 77 6.43 16.33 -23.38
N ARG A 78 6.81 15.05 -23.36
CA ARG A 78 8.09 14.56 -23.88
C ARG A 78 8.24 14.84 -25.37
N ASP A 79 7.25 14.47 -26.19
CA ASP A 79 7.26 14.68 -27.64
C ASP A 79 7.39 16.17 -27.96
N LEU A 80 6.64 17.03 -27.27
CA LEU A 80 6.71 18.48 -27.48
C LEU A 80 8.10 19.04 -27.14
N ALA A 81 8.74 18.56 -26.07
CA ALA A 81 10.09 18.97 -25.72
C ALA A 81 11.13 18.50 -26.75
N GLU A 82 11.04 17.25 -27.19
CA GLU A 82 11.92 16.68 -28.21
C GLU A 82 11.74 17.37 -29.57
N ASP A 83 10.51 17.55 -30.02
CA ASP A 83 10.19 18.22 -31.29
C ASP A 83 10.64 19.67 -31.29
N ASN A 84 10.43 20.40 -30.19
CA ASN A 84 10.89 21.78 -30.07
C ASN A 84 12.42 21.85 -30.15
N LEU A 85 13.13 20.99 -29.41
CA LEU A 85 14.59 20.95 -29.47
C LEU A 85 15.09 20.59 -30.87
N ASN A 86 14.49 19.58 -31.51
CA ASN A 86 14.86 19.18 -32.87
C ASN A 86 14.63 20.31 -33.88
N ARG A 87 13.54 21.06 -33.74
CA ARG A 87 13.25 22.23 -34.57
C ARG A 87 14.29 23.32 -34.38
N GLU A 88 14.60 23.69 -33.14
CA GLU A 88 15.59 24.73 -32.85
C GLU A 88 17.01 24.34 -33.31
N VAL A 89 17.42 23.09 -33.08
CA VAL A 89 18.69 22.56 -33.59
C VAL A 89 18.74 22.60 -35.12
N SER A 90 17.66 22.20 -35.80
CA SER A 90 17.58 22.23 -37.27
C SER A 90 17.64 23.66 -37.81
N ASN A 91 16.95 24.60 -37.16
CA ASN A 91 17.01 26.02 -37.51
C ASN A 91 18.43 26.56 -37.36
N CYS A 92 19.10 26.25 -36.24
CA CYS A 92 20.50 26.66 -36.00
C CYS A 92 21.46 26.06 -37.03
N GLN A 93 21.27 24.79 -37.39
CA GLN A 93 22.06 24.14 -38.44
C GLN A 93 21.85 24.84 -39.79
N SER A 94 20.61 25.18 -40.15
CA SER A 94 20.31 25.93 -41.38
C SER A 94 20.98 27.31 -41.41
N LEU A 95 20.94 28.05 -40.29
CA LEU A 95 21.62 29.34 -40.13
C LEU A 95 23.14 29.20 -40.29
N LEU A 96 23.74 28.19 -39.68
CA LEU A 96 25.17 27.92 -39.85
C LEU A 96 25.52 27.57 -41.30
N GLN A 97 24.68 26.79 -41.99
CA GLN A 97 24.89 26.48 -43.41
C GLN A 97 24.82 27.72 -44.30
N MET A 98 23.94 28.68 -44.00
CA MET A 98 23.92 29.97 -44.69
C MET A 98 25.15 30.84 -44.38
N LEU A 99 25.74 30.68 -43.19
CA LEU A 99 26.92 31.42 -42.76
C LEU A 99 28.22 30.89 -43.37
N LEU A 100 28.32 29.59 -43.66
CA LEU A 100 29.51 28.97 -44.27
C LEU A 100 30.10 29.77 -45.46
N PRO A 101 29.34 30.08 -46.53
CA PRO A 101 29.89 30.79 -47.70
C PRO A 101 30.25 32.25 -47.41
N LEU A 102 29.69 32.86 -46.36
CA LEU A 102 30.01 34.24 -45.98
C LEU A 102 31.36 34.35 -45.24
N CYS A 103 31.88 33.22 -44.75
CA CYS A 103 33.09 33.17 -43.93
C CYS A 103 34.21 32.33 -44.55
N GLU A 104 34.10 31.97 -45.84
CA GLU A 104 35.01 31.02 -46.51
C GLU A 104 36.49 31.45 -46.44
N ASP A 105 36.76 32.76 -46.51
CA ASP A 105 38.11 33.33 -46.46
C ASP A 105 38.69 33.49 -45.04
N ASP A 106 37.87 33.31 -43.97
CA ASP A 106 38.31 33.44 -42.58
C ASP A 106 38.35 32.09 -41.86
N ASN A 107 39.55 31.51 -41.82
CA ASN A 107 39.84 30.25 -41.15
C ASN A 107 39.39 30.21 -39.69
N LYS A 108 39.46 31.33 -38.95
CA LYS A 108 39.03 31.36 -37.54
C LYS A 108 37.51 31.26 -37.43
N SER A 109 36.78 31.97 -38.28
CA SER A 109 35.32 31.89 -38.33
C SER A 109 34.86 30.50 -38.75
N MET A 110 35.50 29.88 -39.75
CA MET A 110 35.20 28.51 -40.17
C MET A 110 35.42 27.48 -39.06
N GLU A 111 36.50 27.58 -38.29
CA GLU A 111 36.75 26.71 -37.13
C GLU A 111 35.62 26.83 -36.09
N ILE A 112 35.20 28.06 -35.77
CA ILE A 112 34.11 28.31 -34.82
C ILE A 112 32.79 27.71 -35.34
N ILE A 113 32.47 27.90 -36.61
CA ILE A 113 31.26 27.34 -37.24
C ILE A 113 31.24 25.82 -37.14
N HIS A 114 32.33 25.14 -37.50
CA HIS A 114 32.42 23.69 -37.38
C HIS A 114 32.31 23.20 -35.93
N ARG A 115 32.91 23.93 -34.99
CA ARG A 115 32.77 23.61 -33.57
C ARG A 115 31.32 23.75 -33.09
N LEU A 116 30.60 24.78 -33.54
CA LEU A 116 29.19 24.96 -33.24
C LEU A 116 28.33 23.84 -33.83
N GLN A 117 28.57 23.44 -35.09
CA GLN A 117 27.88 22.30 -35.70
C GLN A 117 28.07 21.01 -34.89
N LYS A 118 29.30 20.71 -34.48
CA LYS A 118 29.60 19.54 -33.65
C LYS A 118 28.91 19.63 -32.28
N ASN A 119 28.90 20.81 -31.66
CA ASN A 119 28.23 21.00 -30.37
C ASN A 119 26.72 20.79 -30.48
N LEU A 120 26.08 21.23 -31.58
CA LEU A 120 24.66 21.00 -31.83
C LEU A 120 24.34 19.51 -32.02
N GLU A 121 25.22 18.77 -32.71
CA GLU A 121 25.08 17.31 -32.85
C GLU A 121 25.18 16.61 -31.49
N ILE A 122 26.20 16.95 -30.68
CA ILE A 122 26.36 16.43 -29.32
C ILE A 122 25.15 16.76 -28.45
N LEU A 123 24.61 17.98 -28.57
CA LEU A 123 23.43 18.41 -27.81
C LEU A 123 22.20 17.58 -28.18
N SER A 124 21.93 17.37 -29.48
CA SER A 124 20.82 16.54 -29.95
C SER A 124 20.95 15.09 -29.45
N GLN A 125 22.13 14.48 -29.59
CA GLN A 125 22.39 13.13 -29.07
C GLN A 125 22.25 13.04 -27.55
N SER A 126 22.73 14.05 -26.83
CA SER A 126 22.65 14.10 -25.37
C SER A 126 21.21 14.22 -24.90
N MET A 127 20.39 15.05 -25.55
CA MET A 127 18.98 15.19 -25.23
C MET A 127 18.23 13.86 -25.43
N ALA A 128 18.43 13.18 -26.57
CA ALA A 128 17.80 11.89 -26.84
C ALA A 128 18.15 10.85 -25.76
N ARG A 129 19.43 10.82 -25.33
CA ARG A 129 19.89 9.95 -24.25
C ARG A 129 19.27 10.30 -22.89
N VAL A 130 19.19 11.59 -22.57
CA VAL A 130 18.61 12.06 -21.30
C VAL A 130 17.12 11.73 -21.24
N SER A 131 16.37 11.98 -22.32
CA SER A 131 14.94 11.67 -22.41
C SER A 131 14.68 10.18 -22.18
N SER A 132 15.35 9.32 -22.96
CA SER A 132 15.20 7.86 -22.84
C SER A 132 15.61 7.32 -21.47
N ARG A 133 16.70 7.82 -20.89
CA ARG A 133 17.16 7.33 -19.57
C ARG A 133 16.23 7.79 -18.45
N SER A 134 15.66 8.99 -18.55
CA SER A 134 14.72 9.54 -17.56
C SER A 134 13.42 8.73 -17.53
N GLU A 135 12.90 8.34 -18.70
CA GLU A 135 11.71 7.48 -18.81
C GLU A 135 11.94 6.12 -18.14
N MET A 136 13.02 5.43 -18.49
CA MET A 136 13.33 4.13 -17.91
C MET A 136 13.58 4.19 -16.41
N LEU A 137 14.26 5.23 -15.90
CA LEU A 137 14.44 5.42 -14.46
C LEU A 137 13.09 5.62 -13.77
N GLY A 138 12.17 6.38 -14.38
CA GLY A 138 10.80 6.52 -13.90
C GLY A 138 10.07 5.18 -13.81
N ALA A 139 10.18 4.35 -14.85
CA ALA A 139 9.59 3.01 -14.87
C ALA A 139 10.14 2.10 -13.75
N ILE A 140 11.46 2.11 -13.53
CA ILE A 140 12.09 1.32 -12.45
C ILE A 140 11.59 1.75 -11.07
N HIS A 141 11.41 3.06 -10.83
CA HIS A 141 10.86 3.54 -9.56
C HIS A 141 9.39 3.14 -9.36
N GLN A 142 8.60 3.16 -10.44
CA GLN A 142 7.22 2.67 -10.40
C GLN A 142 7.19 1.16 -10.09
N GLU A 143 8.03 0.36 -10.74
CA GLU A 143 8.16 -1.08 -10.47
C GLU A 143 8.53 -1.35 -9.00
N SER A 144 9.54 -0.66 -8.46
CA SER A 144 9.94 -0.81 -7.06
C SER A 144 8.80 -0.51 -6.08
N ARG A 145 7.98 0.51 -6.35
CA ARG A 145 6.79 0.84 -5.55
C ARG A 145 5.72 -0.24 -5.65
N VAL A 146 5.46 -0.75 -6.86
CA VAL A 146 4.48 -1.82 -7.07
C VAL A 146 4.93 -3.12 -6.38
N SER A 147 6.21 -3.47 -6.45
CA SER A 147 6.76 -4.64 -5.76
C SER A 147 6.52 -4.60 -4.25
N LYS A 148 6.74 -3.43 -3.61
CA LYS A 148 6.43 -3.24 -2.18
C LYS A 148 4.93 -3.35 -1.88
N ALA A 149 4.09 -2.82 -2.76
CA ALA A 149 2.64 -2.94 -2.60
C ALA A 149 2.20 -4.41 -2.67
N VAL A 150 2.75 -5.17 -3.62
CA VAL A 150 2.49 -6.61 -3.77
C VAL A 150 2.93 -7.40 -2.52
N GLU A 151 4.06 -7.05 -1.90
CA GLU A 151 4.52 -7.66 -0.65
C GLU A 151 3.49 -7.50 0.49
N VAL A 152 2.93 -6.29 0.66
CA VAL A 152 1.85 -6.04 1.64
C VAL A 152 0.61 -6.87 1.30
N MET A 153 0.26 -6.98 0.02
CA MET A 153 -0.89 -7.80 -0.41
C MET A 153 -0.68 -9.29 -0.11
N ILE A 154 0.53 -9.82 -0.32
CA ILE A 154 0.89 -11.19 0.04
C ILE A 154 0.77 -11.37 1.56
N GLN A 155 1.33 -10.46 2.36
CA GLN A 155 1.27 -10.55 3.81
C GLN A 155 -0.19 -10.53 4.32
N HIS A 156 -1.04 -9.69 3.73
CA HIS A 156 -2.47 -9.64 4.07
C HIS A 156 -3.15 -11.00 3.80
N VAL A 157 -2.92 -11.62 2.63
CA VAL A 157 -3.47 -12.94 2.30
C VAL A 157 -2.95 -14.03 3.25
N GLU A 158 -1.67 -14.01 3.60
CA GLU A 158 -1.10 -14.95 4.57
C GLU A 158 -1.71 -14.78 5.96
N ASN A 159 -1.94 -13.55 6.39
CA ASN A 159 -2.56 -13.23 7.66
C ASN A 159 -4.00 -13.77 7.71
N LEU A 160 -4.78 -13.56 6.64
CA LEU A 160 -6.12 -14.16 6.50
C LEU A 160 -6.06 -15.69 6.59
N ARG A 161 -5.07 -16.33 5.95
CA ARG A 161 -4.90 -17.79 6.03
C ARG A 161 -4.60 -18.26 7.46
N ARG A 162 -3.69 -17.57 8.18
CA ARG A 162 -3.36 -17.88 9.58
C ARG A 162 -4.60 -17.75 10.47
N MET A 163 -5.34 -16.66 10.32
CA MET A 163 -6.59 -16.41 11.05
C MET A 163 -7.60 -17.52 10.79
N TYR A 164 -7.86 -17.87 9.52
CA TYR A 164 -8.77 -18.95 9.16
C TYR A 164 -8.37 -20.28 9.79
N THR A 165 -7.08 -20.65 9.74
CA THR A 165 -6.62 -21.91 10.36
C THR A 165 -6.79 -21.93 11.88
N LYS A 166 -6.57 -20.80 12.54
CA LYS A 166 -6.73 -20.65 13.98
C LYS A 166 -8.20 -20.78 14.38
N GLU A 167 -9.08 -19.99 13.77
CA GLU A 167 -10.52 -20.05 14.04
C GLU A 167 -11.11 -21.43 13.73
N HIS A 168 -10.62 -22.10 12.67
CA HIS A 168 -11.03 -23.46 12.36
C HIS A 168 -10.63 -24.47 13.45
N ALA A 169 -9.42 -24.36 14.00
CA ALA A 169 -8.97 -25.21 15.09
C ALA A 169 -9.78 -24.97 16.38
N GLU A 170 -10.00 -23.70 16.75
CA GLU A 170 -10.83 -23.32 17.91
C GLU A 170 -12.27 -23.86 17.79
N LEU A 171 -12.85 -23.83 16.59
CA LEU A 171 -14.18 -24.37 16.32
C LEU A 171 -14.23 -25.91 16.46
N MET A 172 -13.17 -26.61 16.06
CA MET A 172 -13.09 -28.06 16.20
C MET A 172 -12.90 -28.48 17.66
N GLU A 173 -12.10 -27.75 18.43
CA GLU A 173 -11.94 -27.95 19.87
C GLU A 173 -13.27 -27.72 20.63
N LEU A 174 -14.02 -26.68 20.28
CA LEU A 174 -15.34 -26.43 20.87
C LEU A 174 -16.35 -27.55 20.56
N ARG A 175 -16.32 -28.10 19.35
CA ARG A 175 -17.15 -29.27 19.01
C ARG A 175 -16.77 -30.50 19.82
N GLU A 176 -15.48 -30.76 19.95
CA GLU A 176 -15.01 -31.92 20.71
C GLU A 176 -15.40 -31.83 22.19
N THR A 177 -15.18 -30.68 22.82
CA THR A 177 -15.56 -30.45 24.22
C THR A 177 -17.06 -30.62 24.45
N MET A 178 -17.90 -30.15 23.51
CA MET A 178 -19.36 -30.38 23.58
C MET A 178 -19.71 -31.87 23.49
N MET A 179 -19.14 -32.61 22.53
CA MET A 179 -19.37 -34.06 22.40
C MET A 179 -18.88 -34.87 23.61
N GLN A 180 -17.76 -34.47 24.22
CA GLN A 180 -17.26 -35.07 25.46
C GLN A 180 -18.18 -34.75 26.65
N SER A 181 -18.75 -33.55 26.71
CA SER A 181 -19.72 -33.18 27.74
C SER A 181 -21.00 -34.03 27.66
N GLU A 182 -21.55 -34.24 26.47
CA GLU A 182 -22.73 -35.10 26.25
C GLU A 182 -22.49 -36.56 26.65
N ARG A 183 -21.29 -37.09 26.37
CA ARG A 183 -20.87 -38.44 26.83
C ARG A 183 -20.68 -38.52 28.34
N SER A 184 -20.25 -37.43 28.98
CA SER A 184 -20.04 -37.37 30.44
C SER A 184 -21.35 -37.28 31.23
N PHE A 185 -22.40 -36.68 30.67
CA PHE A 185 -23.74 -36.65 31.31
C PHE A 185 -24.49 -37.99 31.23
N GLY A 186 -24.14 -38.88 30.29
CA GLY A 186 -24.75 -40.21 30.15
C GLY A 186 -24.20 -41.31 31.07
N SER A 187 -23.16 -41.03 31.87
CA SER A 187 -22.51 -42.03 32.73
C SER A 187 -22.94 -41.96 34.21
N ASN A 188 -23.91 -41.11 34.57
CA ASN A 188 -24.26 -40.87 35.98
C ASN A 188 -25.72 -41.20 36.36
N THR A 189 -26.37 -42.12 35.64
CA THR A 189 -27.76 -42.53 35.94
C THR A 189 -27.94 -44.00 36.27
N ASP A 190 -26.89 -44.74 36.67
CA ASP A 190 -27.10 -46.13 37.09
C ASP A 190 -26.09 -46.60 38.14
N ARG A 191 -26.19 -46.07 39.37
CA ARG A 191 -25.60 -46.74 40.55
C ARG A 191 -26.19 -46.36 41.91
N ASP A 192 -27.43 -45.90 41.96
CA ASP A 192 -28.18 -45.81 43.22
C ASP A 192 -29.44 -46.67 43.12
N ASP A 193 -29.28 -47.98 43.26
CA ASP A 193 -30.35 -48.79 43.84
C ASP A 193 -29.81 -50.10 44.43
N PHE A 194 -30.28 -50.41 45.65
CA PHE A 194 -30.04 -51.62 46.44
C PHE A 194 -28.69 -51.77 47.17
N ARG A 195 -28.62 -51.26 48.41
CA ARG A 195 -28.32 -52.09 49.60
C ARG A 195 -28.58 -51.38 50.94
N ASN A 196 -29.69 -51.77 51.55
CA ASN A 196 -29.84 -52.11 52.98
C ASN A 196 -29.45 -51.13 54.10
N LYS A 197 -30.52 -50.67 54.77
CA LYS A 197 -30.85 -50.88 56.20
C LYS A 197 -29.90 -50.35 57.30
N LYS A 198 -30.50 -49.41 58.04
CA LYS A 198 -30.58 -49.26 59.53
C LYS A 198 -29.62 -48.29 60.25
N ALA A 199 -30.25 -47.17 60.63
CA ALA A 199 -30.52 -46.72 62.01
C ALA A 199 -29.55 -45.77 62.75
N SER A 200 -30.19 -44.71 63.26
CA SER A 200 -29.96 -43.97 64.52
C SER A 200 -29.09 -42.70 64.51
N GLY A 201 -29.69 -41.64 65.09
CA GLY A 201 -29.02 -40.42 65.57
C GLY A 201 -29.52 -39.14 64.88
N SER A 202 -30.76 -38.69 65.12
CA SER A 202 -31.09 -37.63 66.10
C SER A 202 -30.26 -36.34 66.01
N GLN A 203 -30.91 -35.31 65.48
CA GLN A 203 -30.82 -33.86 65.75
C GLN A 203 -29.43 -33.21 65.81
N TYR A 204 -29.18 -32.23 64.93
CA TYR A 204 -29.05 -30.81 65.30
C TYR A 204 -29.09 -29.94 64.03
N TYR A 205 -30.02 -28.99 64.02
CA TYR A 205 -30.23 -27.99 62.99
C TYR A 205 -29.05 -27.01 62.90
N LYS A 206 -28.48 -26.80 61.69
CA LYS A 206 -28.04 -25.49 61.17
C LYS A 206 -27.93 -25.52 59.64
N PRO A 207 -28.74 -24.76 58.88
CA PRO A 207 -28.44 -24.46 57.48
C PRO A 207 -27.59 -23.18 57.43
N SER A 208 -26.29 -23.30 57.21
CA SER A 208 -25.49 -22.14 56.78
C SER A 208 -25.55 -22.04 55.27
N SER A 209 -26.43 -21.14 54.81
CA SER A 209 -26.65 -20.80 53.42
C SER A 209 -25.34 -20.33 52.78
N ARG A 210 -24.71 -21.17 51.94
CA ARG A 210 -23.63 -20.74 51.05
C ARG A 210 -24.23 -19.76 50.03
N ARG A 211 -24.03 -18.48 50.29
CA ARG A 211 -24.43 -17.36 49.44
C ARG A 211 -23.67 -17.46 48.11
N VAL A 212 -24.39 -17.64 47.00
CA VAL A 212 -23.83 -17.55 45.65
C VAL A 212 -23.80 -16.07 45.27
N SER A 213 -22.62 -15.52 45.00
CA SER A 213 -22.47 -14.17 44.46
C SER A 213 -22.77 -14.21 42.96
N ILE A 214 -23.92 -13.67 42.54
CA ILE A 214 -24.19 -13.38 41.13
C ILE A 214 -23.66 -11.97 40.82
N ALA A 215 -22.74 -11.85 39.87
CA ALA A 215 -22.36 -10.57 39.30
C ALA A 215 -23.41 -10.18 38.25
N VAL A 216 -24.08 -9.05 38.44
CA VAL A 216 -25.01 -8.47 37.47
C VAL A 216 -24.20 -7.68 36.43
N ILE A 217 -24.30 -8.08 35.17
CA ILE A 217 -23.79 -7.34 34.01
C ILE A 217 -24.76 -6.20 33.69
N PRO A 218 -24.35 -4.92 33.66
CA PRO A 218 -25.21 -3.87 33.12
C PRO A 218 -25.18 -3.92 31.59
N ARG A 219 -26.33 -4.17 30.98
CA ARG A 219 -26.60 -3.90 29.56
C ARG A 219 -26.71 -2.39 29.37
N ASN A 220 -25.72 -1.78 28.72
CA ASN A 220 -25.85 -0.43 28.21
C ASN A 220 -26.50 -0.48 26.82
N ALA A 221 -27.71 0.04 26.75
CA ALA A 221 -28.43 0.35 25.52
C ALA A 221 -27.94 1.69 24.96
N GLY A 222 -27.84 1.80 23.64
CA GLY A 222 -27.82 3.09 22.95
C GLY A 222 -26.98 3.09 21.67
N GLY A 223 -27.64 3.20 20.51
CA GLY A 223 -27.01 3.65 19.28
C GLY A 223 -27.47 2.94 18.01
N ALA A 224 -28.63 3.33 17.49
CA ALA A 224 -29.12 2.96 16.18
C ALA A 224 -28.22 3.49 15.06
N LEU A 225 -27.94 2.67 14.04
CA LEU A 225 -27.89 3.13 12.65
C LEU A 225 -28.50 2.08 11.73
N HIS A 226 -29.57 2.54 11.09
CA HIS A 226 -30.30 1.97 9.99
C HIS A 226 -29.41 1.96 8.73
N PHE A 227 -29.25 0.81 8.08
CA PHE A 227 -28.81 0.75 6.68
C PHE A 227 -29.50 -0.41 5.96
N GLU A 228 -30.38 -0.06 5.02
CA GLU A 228 -31.07 -0.99 4.12
C GLU A 228 -30.09 -1.66 3.15
N MET A 229 -30.27 -2.97 2.96
CA MET A 229 -29.65 -3.76 1.88
C MET A 229 -30.53 -3.71 0.63
N PRO A 230 -29.99 -3.48 -0.58
CA PRO A 230 -30.71 -3.78 -1.81
C PRO A 230 -30.53 -5.26 -2.19
N LYS A 231 -31.65 -5.91 -2.52
CA LYS A 231 -31.69 -7.25 -3.14
C LYS A 231 -31.13 -7.23 -4.57
N PRO A 232 -30.51 -8.33 -5.05
CA PRO A 232 -30.12 -8.47 -6.44
C PRO A 232 -31.34 -8.79 -7.31
N SER A 233 -31.43 -8.15 -8.47
CA SER A 233 -32.31 -8.57 -9.56
C SER A 233 -31.48 -9.25 -10.64
N GLU A 234 -31.93 -10.44 -11.00
CA GLU A 234 -31.45 -11.25 -12.12
C GLU A 234 -31.88 -10.61 -13.45
N THR A 235 -30.95 -10.47 -14.39
CA THR A 235 -31.27 -10.37 -15.83
C THR A 235 -30.19 -11.07 -16.65
N THR A 236 -30.52 -12.30 -17.06
CA THR A 236 -30.38 -12.87 -18.41
C THR A 236 -29.26 -12.36 -19.34
N GLU A 237 -28.34 -13.29 -19.63
CA GLU A 237 -27.71 -13.64 -20.91
C GLU A 237 -27.97 -12.76 -22.15
N THR A 238 -26.88 -12.30 -22.80
CA THR A 238 -26.72 -12.40 -24.26
C THR A 238 -25.24 -12.50 -24.64
N GLU A 239 -25.02 -13.36 -25.62
CA GLU A 239 -23.82 -13.90 -26.25
C GLU A 239 -23.08 -12.91 -27.17
N THR A 240 -21.86 -13.29 -27.61
CA THR A 240 -20.94 -12.66 -28.61
C THR A 240 -20.06 -11.53 -28.04
N ASP A 241 -18.74 -11.48 -28.19
CA ASP A 241 -17.93 -11.78 -29.36
C ASP A 241 -16.43 -12.01 -29.00
N LYS A 242 -15.71 -12.80 -29.81
CA LYS A 242 -14.26 -13.05 -29.70
C LYS A 242 -13.47 -11.89 -30.30
N PRO A 243 -12.18 -11.72 -29.93
CA PRO A 243 -11.22 -11.75 -31.03
C PRO A 243 -9.92 -12.54 -30.79
N ALA A 244 -9.49 -13.07 -31.93
CA ALA A 244 -8.31 -13.84 -32.30
C ALA A 244 -6.97 -13.51 -31.61
N ARG A 245 -6.25 -14.60 -31.33
CA ARG A 245 -4.78 -14.71 -31.31
C ARG A 245 -4.16 -14.02 -32.53
N ARG A 246 -3.09 -13.25 -32.32
CA ARG A 246 -2.11 -12.94 -33.37
C ARG A 246 -0.75 -13.53 -33.00
N SER A 247 -0.23 -14.28 -33.96
CA SER A 247 1.08 -14.92 -34.01
C SER A 247 2.21 -13.91 -34.18
N SER A 248 3.35 -14.20 -33.54
CA SER A 248 4.66 -13.61 -33.80
C SER A 248 5.08 -13.77 -35.27
N TRP A 249 5.65 -12.69 -35.78
CA TRP A 249 6.74 -12.68 -36.76
C TRP A 249 7.80 -11.74 -36.20
#